data_AF-A0A329QYD3-F1
#
_entry.id   AF-A0A329QYD3-F1
#
_cell.length_a   1.000
_cell.length_b   1.000
_cell.length_c   1.000
_cell.angle_alpha   90.00
_cell.angle_beta   90.00
_cell.angle_gamma   90.00
#
_symmetry.space_group_name_H-M   'P 1'
#
loop_
_entity.id
_entity.type
_entity.pdbx_description
1 polymer ?
#
loop_
_entity_poly.entity_id
_entity_poly.type
_entity_poly.pdbx_seq_one_letter_code
_entity_poly.pdbx_strand_id
1 'polypeptide(L)' 'MAKSDELVKYITERVVHYIDTPKDERKGRTKAKEPWTMKWFGMIPFAVSLWVGKKEKAMNSQREMQKRSSSGKG' A
#
# COMPACT_ATOMS: atom_id res chain seq x y z
N MET A 1 47.11 29.85 19.34
CA MET A 1 47.05 28.92 18.19
C MET A 1 46.52 27.52 18.53
N ALA A 2 46.83 26.91 19.68
CA ALA A 2 46.46 25.49 19.92
C ALA A 2 44.96 25.14 19.85
N LYS A 3 44.06 26.01 20.34
CA LYS A 3 42.62 25.74 20.35
C LYS A 3 41.95 25.69 18.97
N SER A 4 42.47 26.42 17.98
CA SER A 4 41.89 26.41 16.64
C SER A 4 42.18 25.12 15.90
N ASP A 5 43.38 24.54 16.08
CA ASP A 5 43.74 23.25 15.47
C ASP A 5 42.94 22.09 16.09
N GLU A 6 42.71 22.11 17.40
CA GLU A 6 41.86 21.12 18.07
C GLU A 6 40.41 21.17 17.56
N LEU A 7 39.89 22.38 17.33
CA LEU A 7 38.55 22.58 16.77
C LEU A 7 38.46 22.07 15.33
N VAL A 8 39.45 22.41 14.49
CA VAL A 8 39.52 21.94 13.10
C VAL A 8 39.59 20.41 13.06
N LYS A 9 40.42 19.79 13.91
CA LYS A 9 40.54 18.33 14.05
C LYS A 9 39.23 17.67 14.46
N TYR A 10 38.55 18.22 15.45
CA TYR A 10 37.26 17.68 15.91
C TYR A 10 36.19 17.72 14.82
N ILE A 11 36.13 18.85 14.09
CA ILE A 11 35.17 19.03 13.01
C ILE A 11 35.47 18.04 11.88
N THR A 12 36.73 17.86 11.48
CA THR A 12 37.11 16.91 10.43
C THR A 12 36.85 15.46 10.84
N GLU A 13 37.17 15.06 12.07
CA GLU A 13 36.84 13.72 12.57
C GLU A 13 35.33 13.42 12.46
N ARG A 14 34.49 14.39 12.87
CA ARG A 14 33.02 14.26 12.79
C ARG A 14 32.52 14.15 11.35
N VAL A 15 33.13 14.91 10.44
CA VAL A 15 32.77 14.94 9.02
C VAL A 15 33.20 13.67 8.30
N VAL A 16 34.41 13.16 8.56
CA VAL A 16 34.91 11.90 7.97
C VAL A 16 34.02 10.72 8.39
N HIS A 17 33.67 10.62 9.68
CA HIS A 17 32.73 9.60 10.15
C HIS A 17 31.37 9.65 9.43
N TYR A 18 30.90 10.84 9.06
CA TYR A 18 29.64 11.02 8.35
C TYR A 18 29.75 10.76 6.84
N ILE A 19 30.91 11.05 6.23
CA ILE A 19 31.22 10.83 4.81
C ILE A 19 31.53 9.37 4.49
N ASP A 20 32.06 8.61 5.45
CA ASP A 20 32.21 7.15 5.31
C ASP A 20 30.89 6.40 5.58
N THR A 21 29.94 7.03 6.27
CA THR A 21 28.61 6.45 6.56
C THR A 21 27.39 7.16 5.89
N PRO A 22 27.41 7.61 4.62
CA PRO A 22 26.23 8.16 3.97
C PRO A 22 25.70 7.18 2.92
N LYS A 23 24.49 6.68 3.15
CA LYS A 23 23.60 5.92 2.25
C LYS A 23 23.55 4.41 2.46
N ASP A 24 24.62 3.73 2.87
CA ASP A 24 24.58 2.27 3.00
C ASP A 24 23.73 1.77 4.19
N GLU A 25 23.83 2.38 5.38
CA GLU A 25 23.04 1.93 6.53
C GLU A 25 21.56 2.34 6.49
N ARG A 26 21.18 3.33 5.67
CA ARG A 26 19.79 3.81 5.60
C ARG A 26 18.87 2.86 4.84
N LYS A 27 19.43 1.97 4.02
CA LYS A 27 18.69 0.96 3.25
C LYS A 27 18.48 -0.35 4.01
N GLY A 28 19.31 -0.65 5.03
CA GLY A 28 19.18 -1.87 5.84
C GLY A 28 18.18 -1.78 7.00
N ARG A 29 17.95 -0.58 7.55
CA ARG A 29 17.00 -0.36 8.67
C ARG A 29 15.57 -0.06 8.25
N THR A 30 15.35 0.32 6.99
CA THR A 30 14.01 0.41 6.43
C THR A 30 13.55 -1.01 6.13
N LYS A 31 12.98 -1.68 7.15
CA LYS A 31 12.21 -2.92 6.95
C LYS A 31 11.44 -2.75 5.65
N ALA A 32 11.78 -3.54 4.63
CA ALA A 32 11.20 -3.43 3.30
C ALA A 32 9.69 -3.35 3.50
N LYS A 33 9.12 -2.15 3.32
CA LYS A 33 7.70 -1.94 3.59
C LYS A 33 6.99 -2.85 2.60
N GLU A 34 6.30 -3.86 3.12
CA GLU A 34 5.58 -4.78 2.26
C GLU A 34 4.70 -3.96 1.32
N PRO A 35 4.75 -4.24 0.01
CA PRO A 35 3.91 -3.54 -0.95
C PRO A 35 2.46 -3.57 -0.48
N TRP A 36 1.78 -2.42 -0.53
CA TRP A 36 0.37 -2.34 -0.11
C TRP A 36 -0.50 -3.37 -0.84
N THR A 37 -0.15 -3.70 -2.08
CA THR A 37 -0.74 -4.78 -2.88
C THR A 37 -0.71 -6.15 -2.17
N MET A 38 0.38 -6.49 -1.48
CA MET A 38 0.52 -7.76 -0.76
C MET A 38 -0.47 -7.85 0.42
N LYS A 39 -0.69 -6.72 1.10
CA LYS A 39 -1.60 -6.62 2.26
C LYS A 39 -3.08 -6.79 1.90
N TRP A 40 -3.45 -6.48 0.66
CA TRP A 40 -4.83 -6.57 0.18
C TRP A 40 -5.04 -7.61 -0.92
N PHE A 41 -4.00 -8.39 -1.24
CA PHE A 41 -4.11 -9.57 -2.07
C PHE A 41 -5.11 -10.54 -1.41
N GLY A 42 -6.07 -11.04 -2.18
CA GLY A 42 -7.20 -11.83 -1.66
C GLY A 42 -8.43 -11.00 -1.27
N MET A 43 -8.29 -9.93 -0.49
CA MET A 43 -9.45 -9.11 -0.08
C MET A 43 -10.09 -8.35 -1.25
N ILE A 44 -9.27 -7.81 -2.16
CA ILE A 44 -9.77 -7.10 -3.35
C ILE A 44 -10.57 -8.04 -4.26
N PRO A 45 -10.04 -9.17 -4.75
CA PRO A 45 -10.83 -10.08 -5.59
C PRO A 45 -12.03 -10.68 -4.86
N PHE A 46 -11.95 -10.90 -3.54
CA PHE A 46 -13.08 -11.34 -2.72
C PHE A 46 -14.21 -10.30 -2.64
N ALA A 47 -13.88 -9.02 -2.41
CA ALA A 47 -14.88 -7.96 -2.39
C ALA A 47 -15.55 -7.79 -3.76
N VAL A 48 -14.78 -7.91 -4.84
CA VAL A 48 -15.30 -7.87 -6.22
C VAL A 48 -16.24 -9.05 -6.49
N SER A 49 -15.89 -10.28 -6.09
CA SER A 49 -16.75 -11.45 -6.31
C SER A 49 -18.09 -11.35 -5.59
N LEU A 50 -18.10 -10.84 -4.36
CA LEU A 50 -19.33 -10.58 -3.60
C LEU A 50 -20.21 -9.54 -4.29
N TRP A 51 -19.61 -8.51 -4.89
CA TRP A 51 -20.36 -7.44 -5.55
C TRP A 51 -20.99 -7.92 -6.87
N VAL A 52 -20.26 -8.69 -7.66
CA VAL A 52 -20.76 -9.30 -8.90
C VAL A 52 -21.93 -10.25 -8.61
N GLY A 53 -21.77 -11.17 -7.64
CA GLY A 53 -22.85 -12.11 -7.29
C GLY A 53 -24.11 -11.43 -6.75
N LYS A 54 -23.99 -10.26 -6.12
CA LYS A 54 -25.15 -9.48 -5.64
C LYS A 54 -25.91 -8.80 -6.79
N LYS A 55 -25.21 -8.34 -7.84
CA LYS A 55 -25.83 -7.75 -9.03
C LYS A 55 -26.62 -8.79 -9.83
N GLU A 56 -26.11 -10.01 -9.92
CA GLU A 56 -26.79 -11.12 -10.60
C GLU A 56 -28.11 -11.49 -9.91
N LYS A 57 -28.11 -11.59 -8.58
CA LYS A 57 -29.32 -11.88 -7.80
C LYS A 57 -30.38 -10.78 -7.90
N ALA A 58 -29.95 -9.52 -7.84
CA ALA A 58 -30.86 -8.37 -7.97
C ALA A 58 -31.46 -8.25 -9.38
N MET A 59 -30.68 -8.56 -10.43
CA MET A 59 -31.16 -8.55 -11.80
C MET A 59 -32.12 -9.72 -12.08
N ASN A 60 -31.86 -10.90 -11.50
CA ASN A 60 -32.71 -12.07 -11.69
C ASN A 60 -34.08 -11.91 -11.00
N SER A 61 -34.12 -11.33 -9.79
CA SER A 61 -35.39 -11.08 -9.10
C SER A 61 -36.26 -10.05 -9.82
N GLN A 62 -35.65 -9.02 -10.43
CA GLN A 62 -36.37 -8.03 -11.25
C GLN A 62 -36.95 -8.65 -12.53
N ARG A 63 -36.20 -9.53 -13.21
CA ARG A 63 -36.68 -10.22 -14.42
C ARG A 63 -37.85 -11.16 -14.13
N GLU A 64 -37.81 -11.86 -13.00
CA GLU A 64 -38.91 -12.73 -12.55
C GLU A 64 -40.17 -11.93 -12.20
N MET A 65 -40.02 -10.78 -11.52
CA MET A 65 -41.16 -9.89 -11.22
C MET A 65 -41.77 -9.30 -12.49
N GLN A 66 -40.96 -8.95 -13.49
CA GLN A 66 -41.41 -8.43 -14.78
C GLN A 66 -42.14 -9.49 -15.65
N LYS A 67 -41.69 -10.76 -15.60
CA LYS A 67 -42.40 -11.87 -16.28
C LYS A 67 -43.76 -12.17 -15.63
N ARG A 68 -43.83 -12.15 -14.29
CA ARG A 68 -45.09 -12.39 -13.56
C ARG A 68 -46.13 -11.28 -13.78
N SER A 69 -45.69 -10.01 -13.89
CA SER A 69 -46.61 -8.88 -14.13
C SER A 69 -47.09 -8.77 -15.59
N SER A 70 -46.34 -9.31 -16.56
CA SER A 70 -46.75 -9.36 -17.97
C SER A 70 -47.62 -10.56 -18.32
N SER A 71 -47.51 -11.68 -17.59
CA SER A 71 -48.32 -12.89 -17.82
C SER A 71 -49.74 -12.82 -17.25
N GLY A 72 -50.06 -11.82 -16.42
CA GLY A 72 -51.40 -11.61 -15.84
C GLY A 72 -52.30 -10.66 -16.64
N LYS A 73 -51.86 -10.21 -17.82
CA LYS A 73 -52.66 -9.42 -18.78
C LYS A 73 -52.99 -10.31 -19.97
N GLY A 74 -53.98 -11.17 -19.82
CA GLY A 74 -54.53 -12.04 -20.87
C GLY A 74 -55.97 -12.34 -20.53
#